data_AF-A0A8H6SXC4-F1
#
_entry.id   AF-A0A8H6SXC4-F1
#
_cell.length_a   1.000
_cell.length_b   1.000
_cell.length_c   1.000
_cell.angle_alpha   90.00
_cell.angle_beta   90.00
_cell.angle_gamma   90.00
#
_symmetry.space_group_name_H-M   'P 1'
#
loop_
_entity.id
_entity.type
_entity.pdbx_description
1 polymer ?
#
loop_
_entity_poly.entity_id
_entity_poly.type
_entity_poly.pdbx_seq_one_letter_code
_entity_poly.pdbx_strand_id
1 'polypeptide(L)'
;MDLQFALANAFFELPDEEKREVVFIPGETQFGYRIPEEIHGTGIKENIELLNVHKFIPGTDYPRHAFVRQHERTISSFQKLVHDAVISKLLILFAIMLELPEDNFTAMHRFEKPSDEHLRYVSASDLLNSLQIRTPEEEWKWVKYVPGAIVCNAADLLSMMTKGYIKSSIHRVVRPPADQNHLARLGVFYFLRPTDDVRIRIRLSYSPVLGRAGLWDLEVDEKARGEDAPTCGEFVLARMKNFVPSRIMGSDEKATTRVGNLEVVNKY
;
A
#
# COMPACT_ATOMS: atom_id res chain seq x y z
N MET A 1 -5.21 18.52 -2.59
CA MET A 1 -5.66 17.28 -3.24
C MET A 1 -5.86 17.53 -4.74
N ASP A 2 -6.66 18.51 -5.14
CA ASP A 2 -6.95 18.82 -6.55
C ASP A 2 -5.70 19.02 -7.43
N LEU A 3 -4.67 19.69 -6.90
CA LEU A 3 -3.40 19.83 -7.59
C LEU A 3 -2.72 18.48 -7.90
N GLN A 4 -2.86 17.47 -7.02
CA GLN A 4 -2.32 16.13 -7.27
C GLN A 4 -3.11 15.41 -8.37
N PHE A 5 -4.43 15.61 -8.43
CA PHE A 5 -5.24 15.12 -9.54
C PHE A 5 -4.86 15.80 -10.86
N ALA A 6 -4.62 17.12 -10.86
CA ALA A 6 -4.15 17.83 -12.05
C ALA A 6 -2.78 17.33 -12.53
N LEU A 7 -1.84 17.07 -11.61
CA LEU A 7 -0.54 16.49 -11.93
C LEU A 7 -0.68 15.06 -12.47
N ALA A 8 -1.55 14.23 -11.88
CA ALA A 8 -1.84 12.90 -12.39
C ALA A 8 -2.39 12.96 -13.83
N ASN A 9 -3.36 13.85 -14.08
CA ASN A 9 -3.93 14.04 -15.42
C ASN A 9 -2.86 14.43 -16.44
N ALA A 10 -2.07 15.47 -16.11
CA ALA A 10 -1.02 15.97 -16.99
C ALA A 10 0.03 14.90 -17.29
N PHE A 11 0.37 14.04 -16.32
CA PHE A 11 1.28 12.92 -16.55
C PHE A 11 0.71 11.90 -17.53
N PHE A 12 -0.56 11.50 -17.38
CA PHE A 12 -1.15 10.46 -18.23
C PHE A 12 -1.45 10.96 -19.67
N GLU A 13 -1.55 12.27 -19.86
CA GLU A 13 -1.65 12.92 -21.18
C GLU A 13 -0.30 13.02 -21.92
N LEU A 14 0.83 12.72 -21.26
CA LEU A 14 2.13 12.67 -21.94
C LEU A 14 2.16 11.57 -23.02
N PRO A 15 2.97 11.75 -24.08
CA PRO A 15 3.23 10.69 -25.05
C PRO A 15 3.70 9.40 -24.38
N ASP A 16 3.29 8.26 -24.95
CA ASP A 16 3.64 6.93 -24.42
C ASP A 16 5.15 6.68 -24.27
N GLU A 17 5.95 7.26 -25.16
CA GLU A 17 7.42 7.18 -25.11
C GLU A 17 7.98 7.93 -23.90
N GLU A 18 7.45 9.12 -23.61
CA GLU A 18 7.86 9.92 -22.46
C GLU A 18 7.50 9.22 -21.16
N LYS A 19 6.24 8.74 -21.02
CA LYS A 19 5.79 8.03 -19.81
C LYS A 19 6.68 6.84 -19.44
N ARG A 20 7.38 6.25 -20.42
CA ARG A 20 8.27 5.08 -20.25
C ARG A 20 9.70 5.44 -19.87
N GLU A 21 10.03 6.69 -19.54
CA GLU A 21 11.36 7.09 -19.07
C GLU A 21 11.80 6.26 -17.84
N VAL A 22 10.87 6.02 -16.90
CA VAL A 22 11.11 5.20 -15.70
C VAL A 22 9.95 4.22 -15.56
N VAL A 23 10.24 2.93 -15.68
CA VAL A 23 9.22 1.87 -15.79
C VAL A 23 9.18 1.03 -14.51
N PHE A 24 7.97 0.75 -14.05
CA PHE A 24 7.68 -0.29 -13.07
C PHE A 24 8.04 -1.66 -13.67
N ILE A 25 8.86 -2.44 -12.98
CA ILE A 25 9.26 -3.77 -13.45
C ILE A 25 8.84 -4.80 -12.39
N PRO A 26 7.83 -5.65 -12.67
CA PRO A 26 7.37 -6.66 -11.73
C PRO A 26 8.53 -7.49 -11.18
N GLY A 27 8.63 -7.61 -9.85
CA GLY A 27 9.68 -8.38 -9.18
C GLY A 27 11.02 -7.66 -9.00
N GLU A 28 11.25 -6.54 -9.68
CA GLU A 28 12.49 -5.74 -9.58
C GLU A 28 12.25 -4.39 -8.90
N THR A 29 11.35 -3.57 -9.45
CA THR A 29 11.01 -2.25 -8.90
C THR A 29 9.52 -2.00 -9.01
N GLN A 30 8.94 -1.47 -7.93
CA GLN A 30 7.57 -1.01 -7.96
C GLN A 30 7.43 0.49 -8.24
N PHE A 31 8.51 1.19 -8.55
CA PHE A 31 8.49 2.63 -8.84
C PHE A 31 8.55 2.90 -10.35
N GLY A 32 7.96 4.01 -10.77
CA GLY A 32 7.83 4.37 -12.18
C GLY A 32 6.44 4.04 -12.75
N TYR A 33 6.35 4.20 -14.07
CA TYR A 33 5.14 3.99 -14.85
C TYR A 33 4.91 2.50 -15.13
N ARG A 34 3.70 2.01 -14.86
CA ARG A 34 3.30 0.65 -15.25
C ARG A 34 2.60 0.70 -16.60
N ILE A 35 3.19 0.03 -17.57
CA ILE A 35 2.63 -0.13 -18.90
C ILE A 35 1.37 -1.00 -18.81
N PRO A 36 0.24 -0.60 -19.43
CA PRO A 36 -0.93 -1.45 -19.55
C PRO A 36 -0.60 -2.74 -20.29
N GLU A 37 -0.85 -3.88 -19.66
CA GLU A 37 -0.60 -5.21 -20.21
C GLU A 37 -1.83 -5.71 -20.96
N GLU A 38 -1.64 -6.73 -21.80
CA GLU A 38 -2.74 -7.42 -22.46
C GLU A 38 -3.50 -8.30 -21.47
N ILE A 39 -4.82 -8.24 -21.50
CA ILE A 39 -5.67 -9.11 -20.69
C ILE A 39 -5.60 -10.52 -21.29
N HIS A 40 -4.87 -11.43 -20.64
CA HIS A 40 -4.92 -12.89 -20.87
C HIS A 40 -5.00 -13.36 -22.34
N GLY A 41 -4.18 -12.81 -23.24
CA GLY A 41 -4.13 -13.27 -24.64
C GLY A 41 -5.33 -12.85 -25.50
N THR A 42 -6.14 -11.90 -25.03
CA THR A 42 -7.34 -11.41 -25.76
C THR A 42 -7.04 -10.39 -26.84
N GLY A 43 -5.80 -9.90 -26.95
CA GLY A 43 -5.41 -8.76 -27.77
C GLY A 43 -5.88 -7.41 -27.23
N ILE A 44 -6.61 -7.38 -26.11
CA ILE A 44 -7.15 -6.16 -25.49
C ILE A 44 -6.25 -5.76 -24.32
N LYS A 45 -5.79 -4.51 -24.32
CA LYS A 45 -5.03 -3.96 -23.19
C LYS A 45 -5.93 -3.65 -22.02
N GLU A 46 -5.39 -3.81 -20.81
CA GLU A 46 -5.98 -3.27 -19.60
C GLU A 46 -6.22 -1.76 -19.75
N ASN A 47 -7.37 -1.28 -19.27
CA ASN A 47 -7.68 0.16 -19.25
C ASN A 47 -7.23 0.81 -17.94
N ILE A 48 -5.99 0.54 -17.53
CA ILE A 48 -5.43 1.07 -16.28
C ILE A 48 -3.94 1.42 -16.40
N GLU A 49 -3.64 2.69 -16.17
CA GLU A 49 -2.30 3.24 -16.11
C GLU A 49 -1.93 3.59 -14.67
N LEU A 50 -0.67 3.36 -14.28
CA LEU A 50 -0.18 3.65 -12.92
C LEU A 50 1.14 4.40 -12.99
N LEU A 51 1.34 5.38 -12.10
CA LEU A 51 2.65 5.94 -11.80
C LEU A 51 2.90 5.84 -10.30
N ASN A 52 3.95 5.13 -9.90
CA ASN A 52 4.40 5.03 -8.51
C ASN A 52 5.59 5.96 -8.27
N VAL A 53 5.41 6.90 -7.35
CA VAL A 53 6.40 7.89 -6.95
C VAL A 53 6.87 7.61 -5.52
N HIS A 54 8.09 7.10 -5.38
CA HIS A 54 8.73 6.89 -4.08
C HIS A 54 8.74 8.20 -3.26
N LYS A 55 8.60 8.12 -1.93
CA LYS A 55 8.78 9.29 -1.07
C LYS A 55 10.14 9.97 -1.25
N PHE A 56 10.23 11.27 -0.97
CA PHE A 56 11.49 11.99 -1.10
C PHE A 56 12.30 11.89 0.19
N ILE A 57 13.42 11.18 0.14
CA ILE A 57 14.35 11.04 1.27
C ILE A 57 15.64 11.80 0.94
N PRO A 58 16.08 12.75 1.78
CA PRO A 58 17.34 13.46 1.58
C PRO A 58 18.52 12.50 1.44
N GLY A 59 19.38 12.74 0.45
CA GLY A 59 20.60 11.94 0.22
C GLY A 59 20.37 10.58 -0.45
N THR A 60 19.18 10.31 -0.98
CA THR A 60 18.89 9.10 -1.77
C THR A 60 18.60 9.47 -3.22
N ASP A 61 18.90 8.55 -4.14
CA ASP A 61 18.66 8.72 -5.58
C ASP A 61 17.78 7.59 -6.13
N TYR A 62 16.52 7.55 -5.69
CA TYR A 62 15.54 6.64 -6.28
C TYR A 62 15.21 7.07 -7.71
N PRO A 63 15.03 6.13 -8.66
CA PRO A 63 14.61 6.44 -10.01
C PRO A 63 13.32 7.29 -10.03
N ARG A 64 13.35 8.41 -10.76
CA ARG A 64 12.22 9.34 -10.90
C ARG A 64 12.11 9.79 -12.34
N HIS A 65 10.89 9.80 -12.85
CA HIS A 65 10.57 10.37 -14.16
C HIS A 65 10.83 11.88 -14.17
N ALA A 66 11.22 12.47 -15.31
CA ALA A 66 11.49 13.90 -15.47
C ALA A 66 10.32 14.78 -15.01
N PHE A 67 9.09 14.44 -15.41
CA PHE A 67 7.86 15.03 -14.87
C PHE A 67 7.82 15.11 -13.34
N VAL A 68 8.18 14.01 -12.64
CA VAL A 68 8.20 13.98 -11.17
C VAL A 68 9.27 14.92 -10.62
N ARG A 69 10.45 14.98 -11.26
CA ARG A 69 11.53 15.92 -10.87
C ARG A 69 11.09 17.37 -11.06
N GLN A 70 10.43 17.70 -12.18
CA GLN A 70 9.91 19.04 -12.47
C GLN A 70 8.88 19.50 -11.43
N HIS A 71 8.10 18.57 -10.88
CA HIS A 71 7.07 18.84 -9.87
C HIS A 71 7.45 18.41 -8.46
N GLU A 72 8.74 18.18 -8.20
CA GLU A 72 9.25 17.60 -6.96
C GLU A 72 8.72 18.33 -5.73
N ARG A 73 8.87 19.67 -5.68
CA ARG A 73 8.43 20.46 -4.52
C ARG A 73 6.97 20.22 -4.16
N THR A 74 6.11 20.14 -5.17
CA THR A 74 4.66 19.96 -4.99
C THR A 74 4.33 18.54 -4.54
N ILE A 75 4.95 17.54 -5.15
CA ILE A 75 4.70 16.13 -4.84
C ILE A 75 5.28 15.80 -3.46
N SER A 76 6.52 16.18 -3.18
CA SER A 76 7.19 15.92 -1.91
C SER A 76 6.49 16.58 -0.73
N SER A 77 6.07 17.85 -0.89
CA SER A 77 5.30 18.56 0.15
C SER A 77 3.95 17.87 0.42
N PHE A 78 3.29 17.36 -0.63
CA PHE A 78 2.05 16.61 -0.46
C PHE A 78 2.28 15.28 0.26
N GLN A 79 3.31 14.53 -0.11
CA GLN A 79 3.66 13.28 0.58
C GLN A 79 3.95 13.52 2.07
N LYS A 80 4.73 14.55 2.40
CA LYS A 80 5.02 14.92 3.78
C LYS A 80 3.76 15.36 4.54
N LEU A 81 2.88 16.13 3.90
CA LEU A 81 1.59 16.53 4.48
C LEU A 81 0.72 15.31 4.81
N VAL A 82 0.61 14.33 3.90
CA VAL A 82 -0.14 13.10 4.15
C VAL A 82 0.48 12.30 5.30
N HIS A 83 1.81 12.18 5.31
CA HIS A 83 2.53 11.51 6.37
C HIS A 83 2.25 12.15 7.75
N ASP A 84 2.48 13.45 7.88
CA ASP A 84 2.41 14.14 9.18
C ASP A 84 0.97 14.38 9.65
N ALA A 85 0.10 14.85 8.75
CA ALA A 85 -1.21 15.35 9.14
C ALA A 85 -2.28 14.26 9.21
N VAL A 86 -2.08 13.14 8.52
CA VAL A 86 -3.03 12.02 8.44
C VAL A 86 -2.43 10.76 9.06
N ILE A 87 -1.32 10.27 8.50
CA ILE A 87 -0.76 8.97 8.88
C ILE A 87 -0.28 8.96 10.32
N SER A 88 0.52 9.94 10.75
CA SER A 88 1.02 9.98 12.13
C SER A 88 -0.12 9.97 13.14
N LYS A 89 -1.23 10.68 12.88
CA LYS A 89 -2.41 10.68 13.74
C LYS A 89 -3.12 9.32 13.76
N LEU A 90 -3.30 8.68 12.61
CA LEU A 90 -3.89 7.34 12.55
C LEU A 90 -3.04 6.31 13.30
N LEU A 91 -1.71 6.36 13.15
CA LEU A 91 -0.78 5.49 13.86
C LEU A 91 -0.84 5.70 15.38
N ILE A 92 -0.91 6.93 15.85
CA ILE A 92 -1.09 7.25 17.28
C ILE A 92 -2.45 6.72 17.78
N LEU A 93 -3.53 6.92 17.02
CA LEU A 93 -4.85 6.40 17.39
C LEU A 93 -4.86 4.86 17.48
N PHE A 94 -4.16 4.16 16.57
CA PHE A 94 -4.00 2.72 16.66
C PHE A 94 -3.19 2.30 17.89
N ALA A 95 -2.15 3.05 18.26
CA ALA A 95 -1.40 2.79 19.49
C ALA A 95 -2.29 2.95 20.73
N ILE A 96 -3.03 4.05 20.83
CA ILE A 96 -3.95 4.33 21.94
C ILE A 96 -5.03 3.24 22.04
N MET A 97 -5.64 2.86 20.90
CA MET A 97 -6.65 1.79 20.84
C MET A 97 -6.11 0.44 21.34
N LEU A 98 -4.81 0.20 21.20
CA LEU A 98 -4.15 -1.01 21.67
C LEU A 98 -3.51 -0.85 23.06
N GLU A 99 -3.73 0.28 23.73
CA GLU A 99 -3.11 0.63 25.02
C GLU A 99 -1.56 0.51 24.96
N LEU A 100 -0.98 0.96 23.85
CA LEU A 100 0.46 1.03 23.61
C LEU A 100 0.96 2.47 23.80
N PRO A 101 2.28 2.67 23.99
CA PRO A 101 2.90 3.98 23.87
C PRO A 101 2.53 4.63 22.52
N GLU A 102 2.19 5.92 22.52
CA GLU A 102 1.69 6.62 21.31
C GLU A 102 2.67 6.56 20.13
N ASP A 103 3.97 6.52 20.44
CA ASP A 103 5.04 6.46 19.44
C ASP A 103 5.31 5.04 18.92
N ASN A 104 4.65 4.00 19.47
CA ASN A 104 4.93 2.61 19.14
C ASN A 104 4.87 2.36 17.63
N PHE A 105 3.86 2.91 16.95
CA PHE A 105 3.76 2.81 15.49
C PHE A 105 4.52 3.91 14.74
N THR A 106 4.51 5.16 15.19
CA THR A 106 5.18 6.25 14.47
C THR A 106 6.69 6.09 14.45
N ALA A 107 7.29 5.54 15.52
CA ALA A 107 8.71 5.21 15.57
C ALA A 107 9.12 4.18 14.51
N MET A 108 8.19 3.37 14.01
CA MET A 108 8.42 2.41 12.92
C MET A 108 8.22 3.01 11.52
N HIS A 109 7.57 4.17 11.41
CA HIS A 109 7.17 4.78 10.14
C HIS A 109 7.83 6.15 10.00
N ARG A 110 9.14 6.15 9.76
CA ARG A 110 9.95 7.38 9.69
C ARG A 110 10.05 7.85 8.25
N PHE A 111 9.56 9.06 7.96
CA PHE A 111 9.54 9.59 6.60
C PHE A 111 10.95 9.67 5.99
N GLU A 112 11.94 10.05 6.78
CA GLU A 112 13.33 10.30 6.34
C GLU A 112 14.19 9.03 6.25
N LYS A 113 13.59 7.84 6.37
CA LYS A 113 14.30 6.56 6.28
C LYS A 113 13.78 5.71 5.11
N PRO A 114 14.65 4.88 4.50
CA PRO A 114 14.24 3.96 3.44
C PRO A 114 13.04 3.11 3.86
N SER A 115 12.07 3.06 2.97
CA SER A 115 10.84 2.26 3.10
C SER A 115 10.13 2.26 1.76
N ASP A 116 9.33 1.25 1.51
CA ASP A 116 8.45 1.16 0.34
C ASP A 116 7.20 2.08 0.37
N GLU A 117 7.34 3.26 0.95
CA GLU A 117 6.31 4.30 1.07
C GLU A 117 6.28 5.17 -0.20
N HIS A 118 5.10 5.29 -0.81
CA HIS A 118 4.98 5.94 -2.11
C HIS A 118 3.60 6.55 -2.36
N LEU A 119 3.59 7.55 -3.24
CA LEU A 119 2.39 8.09 -3.85
C LEU A 119 2.12 7.33 -5.16
N ARG A 120 0.87 7.00 -5.44
CA ARG A 120 0.44 6.37 -6.68
C ARG A 120 -0.60 7.24 -7.35
N TYR A 121 -0.34 7.58 -8.60
CA TYR A 121 -1.36 8.06 -9.52
C TYR A 121 -1.89 6.89 -10.34
N VAL A 122 -3.20 6.89 -10.57
CA VAL A 122 -3.90 5.89 -11.36
C VAL A 122 -4.81 6.61 -12.32
N SER A 123 -4.83 6.18 -13.58
CA SER A 123 -5.89 6.51 -14.53
C SER A 123 -6.60 5.22 -14.91
N ALA A 124 -7.92 5.17 -14.73
CA ALA A 124 -8.75 4.05 -15.16
C ALA A 124 -10.20 4.50 -15.38
N SER A 125 -10.91 3.89 -16.33
CA SER A 125 -12.35 4.14 -16.54
C SER A 125 -13.23 3.75 -15.34
N ASP A 126 -12.72 2.84 -14.51
CA ASP A 126 -13.53 2.12 -13.53
C ASP A 126 -13.17 2.48 -12.08
N LEU A 127 -12.71 3.70 -11.75
CA LEU A 127 -12.23 4.03 -10.38
C LEU A 127 -13.24 4.68 -9.43
N LEU A 128 -14.22 5.44 -9.91
CA LEU A 128 -15.16 6.14 -9.02
C LEU A 128 -16.32 5.20 -8.65
N ASN A 129 -16.61 5.05 -7.35
CA ASN A 129 -17.67 4.18 -6.81
C ASN A 129 -17.55 2.72 -7.26
N SER A 130 -16.37 2.27 -7.63
CA SER A 130 -16.07 0.90 -8.02
C SER A 130 -15.52 0.05 -6.88
N LEU A 131 -15.13 0.69 -5.78
CA LEU A 131 -14.56 0.03 -4.61
C LEU A 131 -15.66 -0.65 -3.79
N GLN A 132 -15.50 -1.96 -3.60
CA GLN A 132 -16.29 -2.76 -2.68
C GLN A 132 -15.41 -3.34 -1.59
N ILE A 133 -15.93 -3.41 -0.37
CA ILE A 133 -15.34 -4.11 0.76
C ILE A 133 -16.18 -5.35 1.08
N ARG A 134 -15.52 -6.45 1.46
CA ARG A 134 -16.19 -7.66 1.93
C ARG A 134 -16.39 -7.57 3.45
N THR A 135 -17.62 -7.72 3.91
CA THR A 135 -17.97 -7.69 5.33
C THR A 135 -17.65 -9.02 6.03
N PRO A 136 -17.66 -9.08 7.37
CA PRO A 136 -17.54 -10.33 8.11
C PRO A 136 -18.60 -11.38 7.76
N GLU A 137 -19.79 -10.93 7.33
CA GLU A 137 -20.89 -11.78 6.84
C GLU A 137 -20.69 -12.25 5.38
N GLU A 138 -19.51 -11.98 4.82
CA GLU A 138 -19.12 -12.29 3.44
C GLU A 138 -19.89 -11.53 2.35
N GLU A 139 -20.58 -10.46 2.71
CA GLU A 139 -21.30 -9.60 1.77
C GLU A 139 -20.37 -8.53 1.16
N TRP A 140 -20.63 -8.15 -0.09
CA TRP A 140 -19.94 -7.03 -0.75
C TRP A 140 -20.71 -5.73 -0.55
N LYS A 141 -20.06 -4.72 0.04
CA LYS A 141 -20.64 -3.38 0.22
C LYS A 141 -19.83 -2.32 -0.50
N TRP A 142 -20.53 -1.42 -1.17
CA TRP A 142 -19.92 -0.27 -1.84
C TRP A 142 -19.36 0.73 -0.83
N VAL A 143 -18.15 1.20 -1.07
CA VAL A 143 -17.58 2.33 -0.35
C VAL A 143 -18.12 3.61 -0.99
N LYS A 144 -19.05 4.27 -0.31
CA LYS A 144 -19.67 5.50 -0.81
C LYS A 144 -18.68 6.66 -0.77
N TYR A 145 -18.67 7.45 -1.82
CA TYR A 145 -17.98 8.74 -1.82
C TYR A 145 -18.62 9.68 -0.77
N VAL A 146 -17.78 10.30 0.04
CA VAL A 146 -18.17 11.37 0.98
C VAL A 146 -17.27 12.58 0.69
N PRO A 147 -17.84 13.75 0.33
CA PRO A 147 -17.06 14.95 0.05
C PRO A 147 -16.11 15.30 1.20
N GLY A 148 -14.84 15.55 0.88
CA GLY A 148 -13.81 15.89 1.85
C GLY A 148 -13.30 14.72 2.72
N ALA A 149 -13.86 13.52 2.56
CA ALA A 149 -13.37 12.34 3.26
C ALA A 149 -12.25 11.63 2.48
N ILE A 150 -11.45 10.87 3.21
CA ILE A 150 -10.47 9.93 2.66
C ILE A 150 -10.86 8.52 3.05
N VAL A 151 -10.62 7.56 2.16
CA VAL A 151 -10.76 6.13 2.46
C VAL A 151 -9.41 5.64 2.98
N CYS A 152 -9.41 5.05 4.17
CA CYS A 152 -8.23 4.44 4.77
C CYS A 152 -8.51 2.97 5.07
N ASN A 153 -7.60 2.08 4.69
CA ASN A 153 -7.66 0.67 5.05
C ASN A 153 -6.37 0.25 5.77
N ALA A 154 -6.50 -0.67 6.72
CA ALA A 154 -5.36 -1.36 7.30
C ALA A 154 -4.90 -2.47 6.34
N ALA A 155 -3.59 -2.61 6.18
CA ALA A 155 -2.99 -3.64 5.34
C ALA A 155 -2.42 -4.79 6.18
N ASP A 156 -1.95 -5.84 5.49
CA ASP A 156 -1.50 -7.09 6.09
C ASP A 156 -0.42 -6.92 7.16
N LEU A 157 0.51 -5.98 6.99
CA LEU A 157 1.56 -5.74 8.01
C LEU A 157 0.98 -5.30 9.35
N LEU A 158 -0.02 -4.41 9.36
CA LEU A 158 -0.68 -4.00 10.61
C LEU A 158 -1.50 -5.15 11.20
N SER A 159 -2.16 -5.94 10.35
CA SER A 159 -2.84 -7.15 10.79
C SER A 159 -1.85 -8.17 11.37
N MET A 160 -0.68 -8.36 10.78
CA MET A 160 0.34 -9.29 11.26
C MET A 160 0.93 -8.82 12.59
N MET A 161 1.30 -7.54 12.69
CA MET A 161 1.79 -6.93 13.92
C MET A 161 0.78 -7.14 15.05
N THR A 162 -0.49 -6.88 14.80
CA THR A 162 -1.56 -6.98 15.81
C THR A 162 -2.17 -8.39 15.92
N LYS A 163 -1.52 -9.41 15.34
CA LYS A 163 -1.98 -10.81 15.36
C LYS A 163 -3.43 -11.02 14.92
N GLY A 164 -3.84 -10.21 13.94
CA GLY A 164 -5.16 -10.23 13.36
C GLY A 164 -6.22 -9.50 14.19
N TYR A 165 -5.85 -8.74 15.22
CA TYR A 165 -6.79 -7.89 15.93
C TYR A 165 -7.32 -6.78 15.01
N ILE A 166 -6.42 -6.01 14.39
CA ILE A 166 -6.76 -5.09 13.30
C ILE A 166 -6.82 -5.90 12.00
N LYS A 167 -7.97 -5.92 11.34
CA LYS A 167 -8.18 -6.74 10.14
C LYS A 167 -7.69 -6.02 8.88
N SER A 168 -6.98 -6.76 8.03
CA SER A 168 -6.79 -6.39 6.62
C SER A 168 -8.07 -6.76 5.86
N SER A 169 -8.86 -5.75 5.49
CA SER A 169 -10.16 -5.94 4.83
C SER A 169 -9.99 -6.34 3.36
N ILE A 170 -10.66 -7.41 2.94
CA ILE A 170 -10.73 -7.81 1.53
C ILE A 170 -11.55 -6.76 0.80
N HIS A 171 -11.02 -6.26 -0.31
CA HIS A 171 -11.65 -5.26 -1.14
C HIS A 171 -11.37 -5.53 -2.62
N ARG A 172 -12.26 -5.07 -3.49
CA ARG A 172 -12.12 -5.20 -4.94
C ARG A 172 -12.58 -3.94 -5.65
N VAL A 173 -12.04 -3.74 -6.84
CA VAL A 173 -12.53 -2.75 -7.81
C VAL A 173 -13.33 -3.50 -8.86
N VAL A 174 -14.62 -3.19 -8.97
CA VAL A 174 -15.49 -3.75 -10.01
C VAL A 174 -15.92 -2.65 -10.97
N ARG A 175 -16.32 -3.02 -12.19
CA ARG A 175 -16.87 -2.04 -13.15
C ARG A 175 -17.94 -1.18 -12.45
N PRO A 176 -17.85 0.16 -12.56
CA PRO A 176 -18.82 1.05 -11.94
C PRO A 176 -20.22 0.85 -12.54
N PRO A 177 -21.27 1.39 -11.90
CA PRO A 177 -22.61 1.42 -12.46
C PRO A 177 -22.66 1.93 -13.91
N ALA A 178 -23.63 1.45 -14.69
CA ALA A 178 -23.68 1.66 -16.14
C ALA A 178 -23.78 3.14 -16.55
N ASP A 179 -24.36 3.99 -15.69
CA ASP A 179 -24.44 5.44 -15.86
C ASP A 179 -23.12 6.17 -15.62
N GLN A 180 -22.07 5.47 -15.14
CA GLN A 180 -20.76 6.06 -14.80
C GLN A 180 -19.59 5.42 -15.55
N ASN A 181 -19.79 4.28 -16.21
CA ASN A 181 -18.73 3.49 -16.86
C ASN A 181 -18.03 4.16 -18.06
N HIS A 182 -18.59 5.25 -18.58
CA HIS A 182 -18.03 6.00 -19.70
C HIS A 182 -17.06 7.10 -19.25
N LEU A 183 -16.89 7.29 -17.95
CA LEU A 183 -16.10 8.38 -17.40
C LEU A 183 -14.71 7.88 -17.02
N ALA A 184 -13.68 8.37 -17.69
CA ALA A 184 -12.30 8.20 -17.22
C ALA A 184 -12.13 8.88 -15.86
N ARG A 185 -11.37 8.24 -14.96
CA ARG A 185 -11.19 8.70 -13.58
C ARG A 185 -9.74 8.58 -13.17
N LEU A 186 -9.36 9.50 -12.29
CA LEU A 186 -8.06 9.53 -11.66
C LEU A 186 -8.18 9.04 -10.22
N GLY A 187 -7.17 8.31 -9.76
CA GLY A 187 -6.98 7.91 -8.38
C GLY A 187 -5.65 8.43 -7.85
N VAL A 188 -5.65 8.90 -6.61
CA VAL A 188 -4.45 9.28 -5.87
C VAL A 188 -4.42 8.44 -4.59
N PHE A 189 -3.44 7.54 -4.49
CA PHE A 189 -3.30 6.63 -3.36
C PHE A 189 -1.96 6.86 -2.67
N TYR A 190 -1.94 6.78 -1.35
CA TYR A 190 -0.73 6.88 -0.56
C TYR A 190 -0.50 5.56 0.17
N PHE A 191 0.59 4.87 -0.15
CA PHE A 191 0.95 3.61 0.47
C PHE A 191 1.98 3.85 1.56
N LEU A 192 1.64 3.42 2.78
CA LEU A 192 2.53 3.49 3.93
C LEU A 192 3.11 2.11 4.23
N ARG A 193 4.40 2.07 4.55
CA ARG A 193 5.10 0.90 5.07
C ARG A 193 6.00 1.31 6.24
N PRO A 194 6.25 0.41 7.21
CA PRO A 194 7.35 0.58 8.14
C PRO A 194 8.67 0.76 7.40
N THR A 195 9.65 1.37 8.04
CA THR A 195 10.99 1.52 7.47
C THR A 195 11.66 0.17 7.26
N ASP A 196 12.53 0.09 6.26
CA ASP A 196 13.06 -1.18 5.80
C ASP A 196 13.79 -1.95 6.90
N ASP A 197 14.40 -1.25 7.85
CA ASP A 197 15.12 -1.80 9.01
C ASP A 197 14.20 -2.31 10.15
N VAL A 198 12.90 -2.01 10.11
CA VAL A 198 11.95 -2.44 11.15
C VAL A 198 11.63 -3.91 10.98
N ARG A 199 11.72 -4.69 12.06
CA ARG A 199 11.34 -6.10 12.06
C ARG A 199 9.87 -6.30 12.40
N ILE A 200 9.16 -7.10 11.58
CA ILE A 200 7.69 -7.14 11.51
C ILE A 200 7.01 -7.66 12.79
N ARG A 201 7.66 -8.53 13.57
CA ARG A 201 7.04 -9.13 14.78
C ARG A 201 7.55 -8.58 16.11
N ILE A 202 8.64 -7.82 16.11
CA ILE A 202 9.43 -7.61 17.33
C ILE A 202 9.14 -6.27 18.01
N ARG A 203 8.49 -5.33 17.32
CA ARG A 203 8.37 -3.95 17.79
C ARG A 203 7.08 -3.60 18.55
N LEU A 204 6.08 -4.48 18.62
CA LEU A 204 4.95 -4.18 19.50
C LEU A 204 5.38 -4.32 20.96
N SER A 205 5.23 -3.24 21.73
CA SER A 205 5.19 -3.30 23.19
C SER A 205 4.08 -4.27 23.66
N TYR A 206 4.14 -4.75 24.91
CA TYR A 206 3.02 -5.54 25.45
C TYR A 206 1.75 -4.69 25.34
N SER A 207 0.74 -5.20 24.64
CA SER A 207 -0.56 -4.57 24.53
C SER A 207 -1.52 -5.24 25.50
N PRO A 208 -2.01 -4.53 26.53
CA PRO A 208 -3.03 -5.09 27.42
C PRO A 208 -4.31 -5.47 26.66
N VAL A 209 -4.66 -4.74 25.60
CA VAL A 209 -5.80 -5.06 24.73
C VAL A 209 -5.60 -6.41 24.03
N LEU A 210 -4.43 -6.65 23.44
CA LEU A 210 -4.13 -7.94 22.82
C LEU A 210 -4.07 -9.07 23.87
N GLY A 211 -3.59 -8.78 25.08
CA GLY A 211 -3.62 -9.71 26.21
C GLY A 211 -5.05 -10.11 26.60
N ARG A 212 -5.95 -9.14 26.77
CA ARG A 212 -7.37 -9.40 27.06
C ARG A 212 -8.09 -10.15 25.92
N ALA A 213 -7.66 -9.93 24.68
CA ALA A 213 -8.17 -10.66 23.52
C ALA A 213 -7.63 -12.10 23.41
N GLY A 214 -6.74 -12.54 24.30
CA GLY A 214 -6.09 -13.85 24.22
C GLY A 214 -5.14 -13.98 23.02
N LEU A 215 -4.74 -12.86 22.42
CA LEU A 215 -3.84 -12.83 21.27
C LEU A 215 -2.39 -12.64 21.69
N TRP A 216 -2.12 -12.23 22.93
CA TRP A 216 -0.77 -12.02 23.45
C TRP A 216 -0.44 -13.02 24.56
N ASP A 217 0.67 -13.74 24.38
CA ASP A 217 1.26 -14.62 25.39
C ASP A 217 2.60 -14.01 25.78
N LEU A 218 2.73 -13.59 27.05
CA LEU A 218 3.92 -12.89 27.53
C LEU A 218 5.20 -13.71 27.33
N GLU A 219 5.19 -15.01 27.65
CA GLU A 219 6.39 -15.82 27.56
C GLU A 219 6.78 -16.10 26.10
N VAL A 220 5.80 -16.42 25.25
CA VAL A 220 6.05 -16.73 23.84
C VAL A 220 6.44 -15.47 23.08
N ASP A 221 5.73 -14.36 23.29
CA ASP A 221 5.95 -13.12 22.54
C ASP A 221 7.19 -12.36 23.00
N GLU A 222 7.51 -12.36 24.30
CA GLU A 222 8.77 -11.79 24.75
C GLU A 222 9.97 -12.62 24.29
N LYS A 223 9.87 -13.96 24.25
CA LYS A 223 10.92 -14.79 23.64
C LYS A 223 11.01 -14.61 22.13
N ALA A 224 9.90 -14.34 21.46
CA ALA A 224 9.87 -14.00 20.04
C ALA A 224 10.42 -12.59 19.74
N ARG A 225 10.65 -11.73 20.75
CA ARG A 225 11.43 -10.50 20.61
C ARG A 225 12.93 -10.84 20.52
N GLY A 226 13.36 -11.30 19.35
CA GLY A 226 14.76 -11.67 19.07
C GLY A 226 15.15 -11.43 17.60
N GLU A 227 16.45 -11.45 17.28
CA GLU A 227 17.06 -11.01 16.02
C GLU A 227 16.72 -11.84 14.75
N ASP A 228 15.82 -12.82 14.84
CA ASP A 228 15.57 -13.80 13.76
C ASP A 228 14.36 -13.48 12.86
N ALA A 229 13.54 -12.47 13.18
CA ALA A 229 12.39 -12.12 12.32
C ALA A 229 12.81 -11.18 11.18
N PRO A 230 12.36 -11.39 9.94
CA PRO A 230 12.77 -10.58 8.81
C PRO A 230 12.41 -9.10 9.00
N THR A 231 13.23 -8.26 8.38
CA THR A 231 12.98 -6.82 8.28
C THR A 231 11.84 -6.54 7.29
N CYS A 232 11.26 -5.34 7.36
CA CYS A 232 10.20 -4.92 6.47
C CYS A 232 10.69 -4.89 5.02
N GLY A 233 11.95 -4.46 4.80
CA GLY A 233 12.56 -4.47 3.48
C GLY A 233 12.67 -5.88 2.91
N GLU A 234 13.14 -6.85 3.71
CA GLU A 234 13.23 -8.26 3.30
C GLU A 234 11.85 -8.85 2.96
N PHE A 235 10.85 -8.51 3.75
CA PHE A 235 9.48 -8.94 3.51
C PHE A 235 8.88 -8.37 2.23
N VAL A 236 9.06 -7.07 1.98
CA VAL A 236 8.58 -6.42 0.76
C VAL A 236 9.26 -7.02 -0.47
N LEU A 237 10.58 -7.19 -0.44
CA LEU A 237 11.32 -7.83 -1.54
C LEU A 237 10.84 -9.25 -1.82
N ALA A 238 10.59 -10.04 -0.77
CA ALA A 238 10.04 -11.39 -0.92
C ALA A 238 8.61 -11.36 -1.49
N ARG A 239 7.76 -10.42 -1.07
CA ARG A 239 6.41 -10.27 -1.63
C ARG A 239 6.44 -9.83 -3.08
N MET A 240 7.32 -8.91 -3.45
CA MET A 240 7.48 -8.45 -4.84
C MET A 240 7.85 -9.61 -5.76
N LYS A 241 8.80 -10.46 -5.36
CA LYS A 241 9.20 -11.65 -6.14
C LYS A 241 8.08 -12.68 -6.29
N ASN A 242 7.25 -12.85 -5.25
CA ASN A 242 6.18 -13.86 -5.23
C ASN A 242 4.83 -13.34 -5.77
N PHE A 243 4.66 -12.04 -6.01
CA PHE A 243 3.44 -11.48 -6.59
C PHE A 243 3.34 -11.75 -8.11
N VAL A 244 4.49 -11.76 -8.80
CA VAL A 244 4.60 -11.96 -10.26
C VAL A 244 4.00 -13.29 -10.74
N PRO A 245 4.27 -14.46 -10.10
CA PRO A 245 3.74 -15.73 -10.58
C PRO A 245 2.22 -15.87 -10.40
N SER A 246 1.64 -15.34 -9.32
CA SER A 246 0.20 -15.52 -9.00
C SER A 246 -0.73 -14.79 -9.97
N ARG A 247 -0.31 -13.65 -10.52
CA ARG A 247 -1.08 -12.92 -11.55
C ARG A 247 -0.98 -13.55 -12.93
N ILE A 248 0.16 -14.20 -13.23
CA ILE A 248 0.42 -14.87 -14.52
C ILE A 248 -0.27 -16.24 -14.58
N MET A 249 -0.40 -16.94 -13.45
CA MET A 249 -0.89 -18.34 -13.43
C MET A 249 -2.39 -18.51 -13.12
N GLY A 250 -3.13 -17.44 -12.80
CA GLY A 250 -4.57 -17.53 -12.55
C GLY A 250 -4.98 -18.54 -11.47
N SER A 251 -4.08 -18.86 -10.51
CA SER A 251 -4.37 -19.83 -9.48
C SER A 251 -5.05 -19.16 -8.28
N ASP A 252 -6.30 -19.53 -8.03
CA ASP A 252 -7.08 -19.20 -6.82
C ASP A 252 -6.55 -19.90 -5.54
N GLU A 253 -5.39 -20.55 -5.61
CA GLU A 253 -4.78 -21.16 -4.44
C GLU A 253 -4.19 -20.08 -3.53
N LYS A 254 -4.51 -20.17 -2.23
CA LYS A 254 -3.89 -19.37 -1.16
C LYS A 254 -2.39 -19.61 -1.17
N ALA A 255 -1.66 -18.87 -2.00
CA ALA A 255 -0.23 -18.98 -2.08
C ALA A 255 0.35 -18.52 -0.73
N THR A 256 1.02 -19.42 -0.03
CA THR A 256 1.69 -19.09 1.21
C THR A 256 3.13 -18.69 0.90
N THR A 257 3.50 -17.46 1.25
CA THR A 257 4.87 -16.95 1.11
C THR A 257 5.59 -17.08 2.45
N ARG A 258 6.69 -17.82 2.47
CA ARG A 258 7.58 -17.90 3.63
C ARG A 258 8.74 -16.90 3.48
N VAL A 259 8.92 -16.04 4.46
CA VAL A 259 10.02 -15.08 4.55
C VAL A 259 10.73 -15.30 5.88
N GLY A 260 11.88 -15.97 5.85
CA GLY A 260 12.57 -16.40 7.07
C GLY A 260 11.69 -17.30 7.94
N ASN A 261 11.44 -16.87 9.17
CA ASN A 261 10.54 -17.56 10.12
C ASN A 261 9.06 -17.12 10.00
N LEU A 262 8.72 -16.20 9.10
CA LEU A 262 7.35 -15.76 8.86
C LEU A 262 6.70 -16.54 7.74
N GLU A 263 5.49 -17.01 7.99
CA GLU A 263 4.60 -17.59 7.00
C GLU A 263 3.42 -16.63 6.76
N VAL A 264 3.22 -16.21 5.52
CA VAL A 264 2.15 -15.28 5.14
C VAL A 264 1.26 -15.92 4.10
N VAL A 265 0.01 -16.15 4.48
CA VAL A 265 -1.03 -16.63 3.59
C VAL A 265 -1.54 -15.45 2.76
N ASN A 266 -1.38 -15.51 1.45
CA ASN A 266 -1.97 -14.51 0.57
C ASN A 266 -3.50 -14.70 0.56
N LYS A 267 -4.21 -13.64 0.94
CA LYS A 267 -5.67 -13.57 0.85
C LYS A 267 -6.00 -12.81 -0.43
N TYR A 268 -6.26 -13.53 -1.51
CA TYR A 268 -6.82 -12.99 -2.74
C TYR A 268 -8.35 -13.07 -2.67
#